data_AF-A0A958WJ36-F1
#
_entry.id   AF-A0A958WJ36-F1
#
_cell.length_a   1.000
_cell.length_b   1.000
_cell.length_c   1.000
_cell.angle_alpha   90.00
_cell.angle_beta   90.00
_cell.angle_gamma   90.00
#
_symmetry.space_group_name_H-M   'P 1'
#
loop_
_entity.id
_entity.type
_entity.pdbx_description
1 polymer ?
#
loop_
_entity_poly.entity_id
_entity_poly.type
_entity_poly.pdbx_seq_one_letter_code
_entity_poly.pdbx_strand_id
1 'polypeptide(L)'
;WRSGAAIDSINHLVFFHNPSVTVSLNGTACLLLGWSVILFELAFPFLVWFQRFRRKLLVVGLAFHAVIAVVLGLADFALVMVIGYGLYLPFKKNPPLDFSGPPATACGS
;
A
#
# COMPACT_ATOMS: atom_id res chain seq x y z
N TRP A 1 13.24 2.26 -19.15
CA TRP A 1 12.58 3.49 -18.68
C TRP A 1 12.14 4.39 -19.83
N ARG A 2 13.05 5.01 -20.60
CA ARG A 2 12.69 5.98 -21.67
C ARG A 2 11.85 5.44 -22.83
N SER A 3 11.87 4.13 -23.06
CA SER A 3 11.15 3.47 -24.15
C SER A 3 10.05 2.51 -23.69
N GLY A 4 9.80 2.38 -22.38
CA GLY A 4 8.85 1.39 -21.84
C GLY A 4 9.31 -0.07 -21.92
N ALA A 5 10.31 -0.39 -22.75
CA ALA A 5 10.82 -1.74 -22.99
C ALA A 5 11.27 -2.50 -21.74
N ALA A 6 11.69 -1.81 -20.67
CA ALA A 6 12.07 -2.46 -19.41
C ALA A 6 10.85 -3.10 -18.70
N ILE A 7 9.70 -2.43 -18.73
CA ILE A 7 8.48 -2.95 -18.09
C ILE A 7 7.86 -4.04 -18.95
N ASP A 8 7.85 -3.83 -20.27
CA ASP A 8 7.45 -4.86 -21.23
C ASP A 8 8.35 -6.10 -21.11
N SER A 9 9.66 -5.90 -20.86
CA SER A 9 10.59 -6.99 -20.68
C SER A 9 10.33 -7.82 -19.41
N ILE A 10 9.75 -7.20 -18.38
CA ILE A 10 9.42 -7.90 -17.13
C ILE A 10 8.08 -8.63 -17.26
N ASN A 11 7.10 -7.99 -17.92
CA ASN A 11 5.75 -8.54 -18.05
C ASN A 11 5.67 -9.79 -18.95
N HIS A 12 6.68 -10.06 -19.78
CA HIS A 12 6.75 -11.30 -20.57
C HIS A 12 7.58 -12.40 -19.90
N LEU A 13 8.24 -12.12 -18.77
CA LEU A 13 8.96 -13.16 -18.04
C LEU A 13 7.95 -14.10 -17.42
N VAL A 14 8.06 -15.39 -17.75
CA VAL A 14 7.18 -16.47 -17.24
C VAL A 14 7.12 -16.50 -15.71
N PHE A 15 8.18 -16.03 -15.04
CA PHE A 15 8.26 -15.97 -13.58
C PHE A 15 7.51 -14.78 -12.95
N PHE A 16 7.38 -13.65 -13.66
CA PHE A 16 6.81 -12.40 -13.15
C PHE A 16 5.51 -12.00 -13.86
N HIS A 17 4.90 -12.92 -14.61
CA HIS A 17 3.62 -12.72 -15.27
C HIS A 17 2.58 -13.61 -14.61
N ASN A 18 1.47 -13.02 -14.16
CA ASN A 18 0.37 -13.79 -13.60
C ASN A 18 -0.46 -14.46 -14.71
N PRO A 19 -0.42 -15.79 -14.87
CA PRO A 19 -1.13 -16.47 -15.95
C PRO A 19 -2.66 -16.36 -15.84
N SER A 20 -3.18 -16.05 -14.65
CA SER A 20 -4.62 -15.89 -14.39
C SER A 20 -5.15 -14.52 -14.82
N VAL A 21 -4.28 -13.52 -15.02
CA VAL A 21 -4.65 -12.15 -15.39
C VAL A 21 -3.80 -11.71 -16.57
N THR A 22 -4.33 -11.91 -17.78
CA THR A 22 -3.66 -11.48 -19.01
C THR A 22 -3.90 -9.99 -19.25
N VAL A 23 -2.92 -9.17 -18.86
CA VAL A 23 -2.95 -7.72 -19.11
C VAL A 23 -2.11 -7.40 -20.35
N SER A 24 -2.75 -7.02 -21.45
CA SER A 24 -2.03 -6.53 -22.63
C SER A 24 -1.63 -5.06 -22.42
N LEU A 25 -0.42 -4.83 -21.93
CA LEU A 25 0.10 -3.47 -21.79
C LEU A 25 0.71 -3.01 -23.11
N ASN A 26 0.24 -1.88 -23.63
CA ASN A 26 0.81 -1.28 -24.84
C ASN A 26 2.09 -0.49 -24.48
N GLY A 27 3.00 -0.27 -25.43
CA GLY A 27 4.31 0.35 -25.14
C GLY A 27 4.23 1.70 -24.40
N THR A 28 3.24 2.52 -24.75
CA THR A 28 2.95 3.80 -24.08
C THR A 28 2.46 3.61 -22.64
N ALA A 29 1.65 2.58 -22.37
CA ALA A 29 1.19 2.25 -21.02
C ALA A 29 2.36 1.81 -20.13
N CYS A 30 3.26 0.96 -20.65
CA CYS A 30 4.50 0.58 -19.97
C CYS A 30 5.37 1.81 -19.65
N LEU A 31 5.49 2.75 -20.59
CA LEU A 31 6.22 4.00 -20.36
C LEU A 31 5.60 4.83 -19.22
N LEU A 32 4.28 5.07 -19.28
CA LEU A 32 3.56 5.85 -18.27
C LEU A 32 3.62 5.21 -16.89
N LEU A 33 3.47 3.88 -16.81
CA LEU A 33 3.60 3.14 -15.56
C LEU A 33 4.98 3.33 -14.95
N GLY A 34 6.05 3.19 -15.74
CA GLY A 34 7.42 3.35 -15.24
C GLY A 34 7.70 4.74 -14.70
N TRP A 35 7.27 5.79 -15.42
CA TRP A 35 7.41 7.17 -14.92
C TRP A 35 6.53 7.43 -13.70
N SER A 36 5.35 6.82 -13.61
CA SER A 36 4.46 6.94 -12.46
C SER A 36 5.07 6.33 -11.20
N VAL A 37 5.75 5.18 -11.30
CA VAL A 37 6.46 4.55 -10.17
C VAL A 37 7.55 5.48 -9.66
N ILE A 38 8.41 5.98 -10.56
CA ILE A 38 9.51 6.88 -10.21
C ILE A 38 8.98 8.14 -9.54
N LEU A 39 7.91 8.74 -10.10
CA LEU A 39 7.29 9.92 -9.52
C LEU A 39 6.73 9.64 -8.12
N PHE A 40 6.09 8.48 -7.92
CA PHE A 40 5.55 8.07 -6.63
C PHE A 40 6.65 7.86 -5.58
N GLU A 41 7.72 7.15 -5.93
CA GLU A 41 8.83 6.90 -5.02
C GLU A 41 9.58 8.19 -4.65
N LEU A 42 9.73 9.12 -5.59
CA LEU A 42 10.29 10.44 -5.31
C LEU A 42 9.35 11.30 -4.48
N ALA A 43 8.04 11.24 -4.73
CA ALA A 43 7.05 12.02 -3.98
C ALA A 43 6.89 11.51 -2.54
N PHE A 44 7.01 10.19 -2.31
CA PHE A 44 6.81 9.56 -1.01
C PHE A 44 7.63 10.19 0.14
N PRO A 45 8.97 10.36 0.05
CA PRO A 45 9.77 10.95 1.13
C PRO A 45 9.40 12.43 1.40
N PHE A 46 8.96 13.18 0.40
CA PHE A 46 8.55 14.57 0.61
C PHE A 46 7.15 14.67 1.23
N LEU A 47 6.20 13.88 0.73
CA LEU A 47 4.80 13.97 1.14
C LEU A 47 4.53 13.27 2.49
N VAL A 48 5.36 12.30 2.91
CA VAL A 48 5.20 11.61 4.21
C VAL A 48 5.42 12.55 5.40
N TRP A 49 6.23 13.61 5.23
CA TRP A 49 6.47 14.63 6.26
C TRP A 49 5.20 15.45 6.57
N PHE A 50 4.27 15.56 5.63
CA PHE A 50 3.01 16.26 5.80
C PHE A 50 1.91 15.31 6.30
N GLN A 51 1.54 15.46 7.58
CA GLN A 51 0.54 14.59 8.22
C GLN A 51 -0.83 14.55 7.50
N ARG A 52 -1.20 15.63 6.80
CA ARG A 52 -2.45 15.71 6.03
C ARG A 52 -2.43 14.84 4.78
N PHE A 53 -1.29 14.70 4.12
CA PHE A 53 -1.14 13.86 2.93
C PHE A 53 -0.78 12.41 3.28
N ARG A 54 -0.22 12.17 4.47
CA ARG A 54 0.15 10.84 4.95
C ARG A 54 -0.96 9.79 4.77
N ARG A 55 -2.19 10.05 5.21
CA ARG A 55 -3.29 9.07 5.04
C ARG A 55 -3.63 8.81 3.57
N LYS A 56 -3.63 9.84 2.73
CA LYS A 56 -3.91 9.71 1.29
C LYS A 56 -2.81 8.90 0.59
N LEU A 57 -1.54 9.20 0.89
CA LEU A 57 -0.39 8.45 0.40
C LEU A 57 -0.42 6.98 0.80
N LEU A 58 -0.82 6.67 2.05
CA LEU A 58 -0.92 5.29 2.50
C LEU A 58 -1.95 4.50 1.68
N VAL A 59 -3.12 5.10 1.37
CA VAL A 59 -4.13 4.44 0.53
C VAL A 59 -3.65 4.28 -0.91
N VAL A 60 -3.03 5.31 -1.50
CA VAL A 60 -2.49 5.24 -2.86
C VAL A 60 -1.37 4.21 -2.95
N GLY A 61 -0.47 4.18 -1.96
CA GLY A 61 0.60 3.19 -1.85
C GLY A 61 0.06 1.78 -1.70
N LEU A 62 -0.99 1.57 -0.89
CA LEU A 62 -1.66 0.29 -0.77
C LEU A 62 -2.24 -0.19 -2.11
N ALA A 63 -2.94 0.70 -2.83
CA ALA A 63 -3.47 0.39 -4.16
C ALA A 63 -2.34 0.07 -5.15
N PHE A 64 -1.24 0.82 -5.11
CA PHE A 64 -0.06 0.59 -5.95
C PHE A 64 0.56 -0.79 -5.73
N HIS A 65 0.72 -1.21 -4.47
CA HIS A 65 1.23 -2.54 -4.14
C HIS A 65 0.25 -3.66 -4.50
N ALA A 66 -1.05 -3.42 -4.38
CA ALA A 66 -2.07 -4.38 -4.83
C ALA A 66 -1.99 -4.60 -6.35
N VAL A 67 -1.76 -3.54 -7.14
CA VAL A 67 -1.55 -3.65 -8.59
C VAL A 67 -0.28 -4.47 -8.89
N ILE A 68 0.83 -4.23 -8.20
CA ILE A 68 2.06 -5.02 -8.35
C ILE A 68 1.80 -6.51 -8.04
N ALA A 69 1.08 -6.80 -6.95
CA ALA A 69 0.74 -8.17 -6.56
C ALA A 69 -0.02 -8.91 -7.67
N VAL A 70 -0.99 -8.23 -8.29
CA VAL A 70 -1.86 -8.83 -9.30
C VAL A 70 -1.17 -8.93 -10.66
N VAL A 71 -0.52 -7.85 -11.11
CA VAL A 71 0.08 -7.75 -12.45
C VAL A 71 1.35 -8.58 -12.53
N LEU A 72 2.24 -8.45 -11.54
CA LEU A 72 3.54 -9.10 -11.58
C LEU A 72 3.56 -10.46 -10.85
N GLY A 73 2.49 -10.82 -10.13
CA GLY A 73 2.44 -12.06 -9.36
C GLY A 73 3.35 -12.07 -8.12
N LEU A 74 4.01 -10.95 -7.77
CA LEU A 74 4.83 -10.84 -6.55
C LEU A 74 3.95 -10.58 -5.32
N ALA A 75 3.13 -11.56 -4.96
CA ALA A 75 2.25 -11.47 -3.79
C ALA A 75 3.05 -11.32 -2.48
N ASP A 76 4.16 -12.05 -2.31
CA ASP A 76 4.98 -12.01 -1.09
C ASP A 76 5.56 -10.62 -0.83
N PHE A 77 6.10 -9.98 -1.89
CA PHE A 77 6.66 -8.63 -1.79
C PHE A 77 5.58 -7.61 -1.43
N ALA A 78 4.42 -7.67 -2.11
CA ALA A 78 3.32 -6.76 -1.83
C ALA A 78 2.74 -6.95 -0.42
N LEU A 79 2.69 -8.18 0.08
CA LEU A 79 2.18 -8.50 1.42
C LEU A 79 3.05 -7.86 2.51
N VAL A 80 4.37 -7.95 2.41
CA VAL A 80 5.29 -7.29 3.35
C VAL A 80 5.09 -5.78 3.34
N MET A 81 4.89 -5.18 2.16
CA MET A 81 4.63 -3.73 2.03
C MET A 81 3.28 -3.32 2.61
N VAL A 82 2.24 -4.14 2.44
CA VAL A 82 0.91 -3.94 3.05
C VAL A 82 1.00 -3.97 4.57
N ILE A 83 1.73 -4.93 5.14
CA ILE A 83 1.99 -5.02 6.59
C ILE A 83 2.70 -3.76 7.10
N GLY A 84 3.67 -3.24 6.33
CA GLY A 84 4.37 -2.00 6.64
C GLY A 84 3.42 -0.79 6.80
N TYR A 85 2.34 -0.71 6.01
CA TYR A 85 1.33 0.34 6.18
C TYR A 85 0.58 0.24 7.51
N GLY A 86 0.44 -0.97 8.06
CA GLY A 86 -0.12 -1.24 9.38
C GLY A 86 0.59 -0.48 10.51
N LEU A 87 1.92 -0.34 10.42
CA LEU A 87 2.73 0.38 11.41
C LEU A 87 2.45 1.88 11.44
N TYR A 88 1.92 2.42 10.35
CA TYR A 88 1.60 3.83 10.22
C TYR A 88 0.17 4.18 10.64
N LEU A 89 -0.67 3.18 10.96
CA LEU A 89 -1.98 3.41 11.55
C LEU A 89 -1.83 3.78 13.03
N PRO A 90 -2.43 4.90 13.48
CA PRO A 90 -2.44 5.23 14.89
C PRO A 90 -3.31 4.21 15.63
N PHE A 91 -2.70 3.44 16.54
CA PHE A 91 -3.46 2.60 17.45
C PHE A 91 -4.41 3.47 18.27
N LYS A 92 -5.68 3.09 18.31
CA LYS A 92 -6.68 3.74 19.16
C LYS A 92 -6.19 3.61 20.60
N LYS A 93 -5.90 4.74 21.27
CA LYS A 93 -5.69 4.73 22.71
C LYS A 93 -7.01 4.29 23.35
N ASN A 94 -7.00 3.15 24.03
CA ASN A 94 -8.11 2.82 24.92
C ASN A 94 -8.12 3.87 26.04
N PRO A 95 -9.31 4.35 26.48
CA PRO A 95 -9.37 5.12 27.71
C PRO A 95 -8.69 4.31 28.83
N PRO A 96 -8.03 4.97 29.80
CA PRO A 96 -7.48 4.28 30.95
C PRO A 96 -8.54 3.35 31.53
N LEU A 97 -8.18 2.09 31.79
CA LEU A 97 -9.08 1.17 32.48
C LEU A 97 -9.42 1.82 33.82
N ASP A 98 -10.65 2.29 33.91
CA ASP A 98 -11.19 2.80 35.15
C ASP A 98 -11.44 1.60 36.05
N PHE A 99 -10.49 1.31 36.92
CA PHE A 99 -10.61 0.29 37.96
C PHE A 99 -11.44 0.78 39.14
N SER A 100 -12.00 2.01 39.09
CA SER A 100 -13.12 2.33 39.97
C SER A 100 -14.30 1.47 39.52
N GLY A 101 -14.45 0.32 40.18
CA GLY A 101 -15.66 -0.50 40.05
C GLY A 101 -16.89 0.37 40.27
N PRO A 102 -18.08 -0.07 39.80
CA PRO A 102 -19.32 0.67 40.02
C PRO A 102 -19.40 1.09 41.50
N PRO A 103 -19.74 2.36 41.80
CA PRO A 103 -19.82 2.80 43.18
C PRO A 103 -20.74 1.84 43.94
N ALA A 104 -20.25 1.31 45.07
CA ALA A 104 -20.92 0.35 45.93
C ALA A 104 -22.17 0.97 46.62
N THR A 105 -23.14 1.38 45.81
CA THR A 105 -24.35 2.12 46.22
C THR A 105 -25.61 1.60 45.52
N ALA A 106 -25.58 0.34 45.06
CA ALA A 106 -26.78 -0.40 44.68
C ALA A 106 -27.12 -1.51 45.70
N CYS A 107 -26.75 -1.31 46.97
CA CYS A 107 -27.29 -2.08 48.08
C CYS A 107 -28.22 -1.15 48.88
N GLY A 108 -29.53 -1.37 48.76
CA GLY A 108 -30.52 -0.83 49.69
C GLY A 108 -31.43 0.26 49.13
N SER A 109 -32.58 -0.14 48.59
CA SER A 109 -33.92 0.19 49.13
C SER A 109 -34.98 -0.52 48.31
#